data_AF-A0A656JYK9-F1
#
_entry.id   AF-A0A656JYK9-F1
#
_cell.length_a   1.000
_cell.length_b   1.000
_cell.length_c   1.000
_cell.angle_alpha   90.00
_cell.angle_beta   90.00
_cell.angle_gamma   90.00
#
_symmetry.space_group_name_H-M   'P 1'
#
loop_
_entity.id
_entity.type
_entity.pdbx_description
1 polymer ?
#
loop_
_entity_poly.entity_id
_entity_poly.type
_entity_poly.pdbx_seq_one_letter_code
_entity_poly.pdbx_strand_id
1 'polypeptide(L)'
;RHRLVTTKYNPARTWTAENSVGIGGAYMCVYGMEGPGGYQFVGRTLQMWNRYREVAAFKGKPWLLRFFDQIRFYPVSADELLRIRRD
;
A
#
# COMPACT_ATOMS: atom_id res chain seq x y z
N ARG A 1 6.87 -14.25 -14.73
CA ARG A 1 5.60 -13.92 -15.42
C ARG A 1 4.58 -13.43 -14.38
N HIS A 2 4.68 -12.19 -13.88
CA HIS A 2 3.88 -11.68 -12.74
C HIS A 2 3.06 -10.42 -13.06
N ARG A 3 2.70 -10.21 -14.33
CA ARG A 3 1.92 -9.04 -14.77
C ARG A 3 0.45 -9.45 -14.93
N LEU A 4 -0.28 -9.51 -13.81
CA LEU A 4 -1.75 -9.63 -13.85
C LEU A 4 -2.33 -8.30 -14.35
N VAL A 5 -3.15 -8.35 -15.40
CA VAL A 5 -3.72 -7.15 -16.02
C VAL A 5 -5.17 -6.99 -15.59
N THR A 6 -5.51 -5.84 -15.00
CA THR A 6 -6.88 -5.51 -14.57
C THR A 6 -7.26 -4.09 -15.01
N THR A 7 -8.55 -3.77 -15.06
CA THR A 7 -9.00 -2.40 -15.34
C THR A 7 -9.00 -1.54 -14.07
N LYS A 8 -8.89 -0.23 -14.23
CA LYS A 8 -9.23 0.71 -13.14
C LYS A 8 -10.76 0.86 -13.06
N TYR A 9 -11.24 1.22 -11.88
CA TYR A 9 -12.65 1.54 -11.63
C TYR A 9 -13.12 2.69 -12.52
N ASN A 10 -14.39 2.65 -12.92
CA ASN A 10 -15.08 3.71 -13.65
C ASN A 10 -16.52 3.87 -13.10
N PRO A 11 -16.82 4.93 -12.30
CA PRO A 11 -15.90 5.97 -11.82
C PRO A 11 -14.94 5.47 -10.74
N ALA A 12 -13.88 6.24 -10.46
CA ALA A 12 -12.98 5.95 -9.35
C ALA A 12 -13.70 6.08 -7.99
N ARG A 13 -13.23 5.34 -6.99
CA ARG A 13 -13.72 5.51 -5.61
C ARG A 13 -13.31 6.89 -5.09
N THR A 14 -14.20 7.50 -4.32
CA THR A 14 -13.95 8.76 -3.60
C THR A 14 -13.09 8.57 -2.35
N TRP A 15 -13.03 7.35 -1.81
CA TRP A 15 -12.24 7.02 -0.61
C TRP A 15 -11.60 5.62 -0.71
N THR A 16 -10.41 5.49 -0.14
CA THR A 16 -9.61 4.27 -0.04
C THR A 16 -8.84 4.32 1.27
N ALA A 17 -8.91 3.26 2.05
CA ALA A 17 -8.23 3.14 3.33
C ALA A 17 -6.70 3.18 3.18
N GLU A 18 -6.04 3.74 4.18
CA GLU A 18 -4.58 3.80 4.24
C GLU A 18 -3.92 2.41 4.22
N ASN A 19 -2.87 2.32 3.41
CA ASN A 19 -2.07 1.16 3.07
C ASN A 19 -2.88 0.02 2.42
N SER A 20 -3.98 0.35 1.74
CA SER A 20 -4.61 -0.58 0.80
C SER A 20 -3.66 -0.90 -0.35
N VAL A 21 -3.67 -2.14 -0.84
CA VAL A 21 -2.88 -2.60 -1.99
C VAL A 21 -3.83 -2.80 -3.16
N GLY A 22 -3.45 -2.30 -4.33
CA GLY A 22 -4.27 -2.44 -5.53
C GLY A 22 -3.49 -2.74 -6.80
N ILE A 23 -4.19 -3.30 -7.79
CA ILE A 23 -3.68 -3.55 -9.14
C ILE A 23 -4.51 -2.76 -10.16
N GLY A 24 -3.86 -2.15 -11.14
CA GLY A 24 -4.50 -1.37 -12.20
C GLY A 24 -3.64 -1.36 -13.46
N GLY A 25 -4.18 -1.88 -14.56
CA GLY A 25 -3.35 -2.37 -15.66
C GLY A 25 -2.45 -3.50 -15.16
N ALA A 26 -1.18 -3.48 -15.56
CA ALA A 26 -0.15 -4.41 -15.09
C ALA A 26 0.63 -3.89 -13.86
N TYR A 27 0.17 -2.80 -13.24
CA TYR A 27 0.87 -2.11 -12.17
C TYR A 27 0.23 -2.37 -10.80
N MET A 28 1.07 -2.36 -9.77
CA MET A 28 0.66 -2.44 -8.37
C MET A 28 0.90 -1.10 -7.68
N CYS A 29 -0.01 -0.72 -6.78
CA CYS A 29 0.16 0.43 -5.89
C CYS A 29 -0.12 0.07 -4.43
N VAL A 30 0.47 0.84 -3.53
CA VAL A 30 0.05 0.94 -2.14
C VAL A 30 -0.45 2.36 -1.88
N TYR A 31 -1.65 2.48 -1.34
CA TYR A 31 -2.25 3.76 -0.97
C TYR A 31 -1.67 4.23 0.37
N GLY A 32 -0.50 4.87 0.38
CA GLY A 32 0.20 5.24 1.62
C GLY A 32 -0.54 6.22 2.55
N MET A 33 -1.56 6.90 2.04
CA MET A 33 -2.47 7.78 2.79
C MET A 33 -3.91 7.51 2.34
N GLU A 34 -4.88 7.89 3.17
CA GLU A 34 -6.30 7.86 2.77
C GLU A 34 -6.56 8.83 1.62
N GLY A 35 -7.42 8.42 0.67
CA GLY A 35 -7.79 9.27 -0.47
C GLY A 35 -8.55 8.53 -1.57
N PRO A 36 -8.91 9.21 -2.67
CA PRO A 36 -9.58 8.57 -3.81
C PRO A 36 -8.69 7.56 -4.53
N GLY A 37 -9.31 6.59 -5.22
CA GLY A 37 -8.54 5.50 -5.85
C GLY A 37 -9.30 4.70 -6.90
N GLY A 38 -8.61 4.32 -7.97
CA GLY A 38 -9.18 3.55 -9.07
C GLY A 38 -8.63 2.13 -9.24
N TYR A 39 -7.66 1.67 -8.45
CA TYR A 39 -7.07 0.34 -8.63
C TYR A 39 -7.97 -0.74 -8.00
N GLN A 40 -7.96 -1.95 -8.54
CA GLN A 40 -8.62 -3.14 -7.98
C GLN A 40 -7.97 -3.53 -6.67
N PHE A 41 -8.74 -3.68 -5.59
CA PHE A 41 -8.19 -4.07 -4.29
C PHE A 41 -7.79 -5.53 -4.28
N VAL A 42 -6.62 -5.79 -3.69
CA VAL A 42 -6.08 -7.15 -3.54
C VAL A 42 -5.60 -7.43 -2.12
N GLY A 43 -5.55 -6.42 -1.25
CA GLY A 43 -5.15 -6.60 0.15
C GLY A 43 -4.82 -5.29 0.84
N ARG A 44 -4.14 -5.39 1.98
CA ARG A 44 -3.71 -4.26 2.81
C ARG A 44 -2.34 -4.58 3.40
N THR A 45 -1.55 -3.56 3.69
CA THR A 45 -0.17 -3.70 4.18
C THR A 45 0.12 -2.73 5.34
N LEU A 46 1.37 -2.76 5.81
CA LEU A 46 1.94 -1.89 6.83
C LEU A 46 2.17 -0.46 6.31
N GLN A 47 2.62 0.41 7.20
CA GLN A 47 2.78 1.85 6.93
C GLN A 47 3.80 2.15 5.83
N MET A 48 3.37 2.79 4.73
CA MET A 48 4.27 3.25 3.66
C MET A 48 4.65 4.73 3.77
N TRP A 49 3.77 5.53 4.40
CA TRP A 49 3.97 6.96 4.63
C TRP A 49 3.77 7.28 6.10
N ASN A 50 4.71 7.93 6.77
CA ASN A 50 4.63 8.22 8.20
C ASN A 50 4.89 9.70 8.46
N ARG A 51 3.84 10.44 8.81
CA ARG A 51 3.93 11.89 9.04
C ARG A 51 4.38 12.26 10.46
N TYR A 52 4.03 11.44 11.45
CA TYR A 52 4.07 11.85 12.86
C TYR A 52 5.02 11.01 13.72
N ARG A 53 5.31 9.76 13.35
CA ARG A 53 6.16 8.88 14.14
C ARG A 53 7.52 8.73 13.48
N GLU A 54 8.57 8.83 14.28
CA GLU A 54 9.91 8.47 13.84
C GLU A 54 10.12 6.97 14.03
N VAL A 55 10.11 6.24 12.92
CA VAL A 55 10.43 4.81 12.89
C VAL A 55 11.77 4.66 12.17
N ALA A 56 12.70 3.88 12.73
CA ALA A 56 14.05 3.74 12.20
C ALA A 56 14.10 3.36 10.70
N ALA A 57 13.14 2.54 10.26
CA ALA A 57 13.00 2.14 8.85
C ALA A 57 12.84 3.33 7.88
N PHE A 58 12.22 4.41 8.33
CA PHE A 58 11.95 5.61 7.54
C PHE A 58 13.14 6.57 7.46
N LYS A 59 14.20 6.37 8.25
CA LYS A 59 15.45 7.14 8.20
C LYS A 59 15.25 8.66 8.21
N GLY A 60 14.35 9.13 9.08
CA GLY A 60 14.02 10.56 9.22
C GLY A 60 13.20 11.17 8.08
N LYS A 61 12.66 10.34 7.16
CA LYS A 61 11.83 10.80 6.03
C LYS A 61 10.39 10.31 6.20
N PRO A 62 9.38 11.00 5.66
CA PRO A 62 8.00 10.54 5.81
C PRO A 62 7.61 9.42 4.83
N TRP A 63 8.47 9.02 3.89
CA TRP A 63 8.21 7.92 2.95
C TRP A 63 9.19 6.76 3.16
N LEU A 64 8.68 5.53 3.09
CA LEU A 64 9.49 4.33 3.24
C LEU A 64 10.28 4.00 1.98
N LEU A 65 9.65 4.16 0.81
CA LEU A 65 10.15 3.67 -0.47
C LEU A 65 10.80 4.77 -1.31
N ARG A 66 11.78 4.39 -2.13
CA ARG A 66 12.47 5.22 -3.11
C ARG A 66 12.29 4.64 -4.51
N PHE A 67 12.62 5.43 -5.52
CA PHE A 67 12.71 4.87 -6.87
C PHE A 67 13.69 3.70 -6.91
N PHE A 68 13.31 2.67 -7.68
CA PHE A 68 14.05 1.42 -7.85
C PHE A 68 14.07 0.46 -6.65
N ASP A 69 13.44 0.82 -5.53
CA ASP A 69 13.20 -0.16 -4.46
C ASP A 69 12.27 -1.28 -4.94
N GLN A 70 12.44 -2.46 -4.35
CA GLN A 70 11.67 -3.65 -4.67
C GLN A 70 10.76 -4.03 -3.50
N ILE A 71 9.52 -4.42 -3.82
CA ILE A 71 8.53 -4.85 -2.83
C ILE A 71 8.27 -6.35 -3.00
N ARG A 72 8.37 -7.10 -1.90
CA ARG A 72 7.96 -8.50 -1.82
C ARG A 72 6.95 -8.66 -0.68
N PHE A 73 5.77 -9.18 -1.00
CA PHE A 73 4.75 -9.49 0.00
C PHE A 73 4.92 -10.92 0.51
N TYR A 74 4.53 -11.13 1.77
CA TYR A 74 4.34 -12.44 2.37
C TYR A 74 2.95 -12.47 3.04
N PRO A 75 2.28 -13.64 3.06
CA PRO A 75 0.96 -13.75 3.64
C PRO A 75 1.01 -13.63 5.16
N VAL A 76 0.08 -12.88 5.72
CA VAL A 76 -0.17 -12.77 7.17
C VAL A 76 -1.68 -12.80 7.42
N SER A 77 -2.07 -13.13 8.65
CA SER A 77 -3.47 -12.99 9.07
C SER A 77 -3.85 -11.51 9.25
N ALA A 78 -5.15 -11.21 9.28
CA ALA A 78 -5.63 -9.86 9.55
C ALA A 78 -5.20 -9.36 10.95
N ASP A 79 -5.27 -10.23 11.97
CA ASP A 79 -4.86 -9.90 13.34
C ASP A 79 -3.36 -9.65 13.44
N GLU A 80 -2.55 -10.45 12.74
CA GLU A 80 -1.12 -10.23 12.66
C GLU A 80 -0.79 -8.91 11.97
N LEU A 81 -1.48 -8.56 10.88
CA LEU A 81 -1.31 -7.25 10.25
C LEU A 81 -1.69 -6.10 11.19
N LEU A 82 -2.73 -6.26 12.01
CA LEU A 82 -3.12 -5.26 13.00
C LEU A 82 -2.06 -5.09 14.11
N ARG A 83 -1.40 -6.18 14.52
CA ARG A 83 -0.26 -6.12 15.45
C ARG A 83 0.92 -5.40 14.82
N ILE A 84 1.33 -5.80 13.61
CA ILE A 84 2.44 -5.18 12.86
C ILE A 84 2.22 -3.67 12.65
N ARG A 85 0.98 -3.23 12.45
CA ARG A 85 0.66 -1.80 12.25
C ARG A 85 0.64 -0.98 13.54
N ARG A 86 0.53 -1.63 14.69
CA ARG A 86 0.53 -0.98 16.00
C ARG A 86 1.95 -0.69 16.45
N ASP A 87 2.81 -1.71 16.30
CA ASP A 87 4.24 -1.73 16.64
C ASP A 87 5.05 -0.77 15.75
#